data_AF-A0A7S2PHK4-F1
#
_entry.id   AF-A0A7S2PHK4-F1
#
_cell.length_a   1.000
_cell.length_b   1.000
_cell.length_c   1.000
_cell.angle_alpha   90.00
_cell.angle_beta   90.00
_cell.angle_gamma   90.00
#
_symmetry.space_group_name_H-M   'P 1'
#
loop_
_entity.id
_entity.type
_entity.pdbx_description
1 polymer ?
#
loop_
_entity_poly.entity_id
_entity_poly.type
_entity_poly.pdbx_seq_one_letter_code
_entity_poly.pdbx_strand_id
1 'polypeptide(L)'
;EASSNSVTLVDLAGREQERLTQCRTERFKELTLINRSLFHLARCVRALATQGASGAGTCGGGGAPGVDGQSHHFRNSKLTMVLGHALAGNSRTAVVGTVSPARGAYEDSLATLRFCESVKQVRTRPALAATRREDVVQELQDEVRRLSVELFRARSGH
;
A
#
# COMPACT_ATOMS: atom_id res chain seq x y z
N GLU A 1 23.81 -15.70 7.88
CA GLU A 1 22.36 -15.92 7.73
C GLU A 1 21.81 -15.11 6.57
N ALA A 2 20.83 -15.64 5.84
CA ALA A 2 20.38 -15.05 4.58
C ALA A 2 19.50 -13.82 4.79
N SER A 3 19.97 -12.67 4.30
CA SER A 3 19.13 -11.50 4.01
C SER A 3 17.90 -11.96 3.20
N SER A 4 16.71 -12.00 3.82
CA SER A 4 15.49 -12.40 3.13
C SER A 4 14.97 -11.20 2.33
N ASN A 5 15.26 -11.16 1.04
CA ASN A 5 14.70 -10.18 0.11
C ASN A 5 13.46 -10.79 -0.56
N SER A 6 12.32 -10.10 -0.51
CA SER A 6 11.11 -10.51 -1.23
C SER A 6 10.95 -9.68 -2.51
N VAL A 7 10.65 -10.36 -3.61
CA VAL A 7 10.29 -9.73 -4.88
C VAL A 7 8.82 -10.05 -5.15
N THR A 8 8.01 -9.01 -5.33
CA THR A 8 6.58 -9.15 -5.65
C THR A 8 6.33 -8.58 -7.04
N LEU A 9 5.82 -9.41 -7.93
CA LEU A 9 5.36 -9.02 -9.26
C LEU A 9 3.84 -9.01 -9.23
N VAL A 10 3.23 -7.91 -9.70
CA VAL A 10 1.78 -7.72 -9.65
C VAL A 10 1.32 -7.34 -11.05
N ASP A 11 0.45 -8.16 -11.62
CA ASP A 11 -0.27 -7.82 -12.83
C ASP A 11 -1.66 -7.27 -12.46
N LEU A 12 -1.98 -6.08 -12.96
CA LEU A 12 -3.21 -5.38 -12.62
C LEU A 12 -4.24 -5.61 -13.72
N ALA A 13 -5.50 -5.75 -13.32
CA ALA A 13 -6.62 -5.77 -14.26
C ALA A 13 -6.68 -4.48 -15.08
N GLY A 14 -7.30 -4.56 -16.26
CA GLY A 14 -7.53 -3.41 -17.13
C GLY A 14 -8.46 -2.38 -16.51
N ARG A 15 -8.26 -1.11 -16.89
CA ARG A 15 -9.11 0.01 -16.47
C ARG A 15 -10.02 0.46 -17.61
N GLU A 16 -10.77 -0.47 -18.19
CA GLU A 16 -11.70 -0.18 -19.28
C GLU A 16 -12.99 0.49 -18.79
N GLN A 17 -13.56 1.31 -19.67
CA GLN A 17 -14.77 2.07 -19.39
C GLN A 17 -16.03 1.24 -19.59
N GLU A 18 -16.94 1.30 -18.62
CA GLU A 18 -18.20 0.54 -18.63
C GLU A 18 -19.05 0.82 -19.88
N ARG A 19 -18.97 2.05 -20.43
CA ARG A 19 -19.73 2.46 -21.62
C ARG A 19 -19.29 1.76 -22.90
N LEU A 20 -18.04 1.30 -22.97
CA LEU A 20 -17.52 0.57 -24.12
C LEU A 20 -17.90 -0.91 -24.03
N THR A 21 -18.05 -1.42 -22.80
CA THR A 21 -18.42 -2.80 -22.55
C THR A 21 -19.94 -2.95 -22.54
N GLN A 22 -20.54 -3.46 -23.63
CA GLN A 22 -21.96 -3.86 -23.68
C GLN A 22 -22.26 -5.11 -22.84
N CYS A 23 -21.57 -5.28 -21.71
CA CYS A 23 -21.65 -6.45 -20.86
C CYS A 23 -22.85 -6.33 -19.92
N ARG A 24 -23.72 -7.34 -19.94
CA ARG A 24 -24.88 -7.44 -19.03
C ARG A 24 -24.57 -8.37 -17.84
N THR A 25 -25.24 -8.12 -16.73
CA THR A 25 -25.33 -9.04 -15.58
C THR A 25 -23.99 -9.27 -14.84
N GLU A 26 -23.43 -10.47 -14.82
CA GLU A 26 -22.27 -10.82 -13.98
C GLU A 26 -20.97 -10.13 -14.42
N ARG A 27 -20.75 -9.99 -15.73
CA ARG A 27 -19.59 -9.24 -16.26
C ARG A 27 -19.62 -7.76 -15.88
N PHE A 28 -20.82 -7.19 -15.72
CA PHE A 28 -20.96 -5.82 -15.25
C PHE A 28 -20.54 -5.70 -13.78
N LYS A 29 -20.95 -6.64 -12.92
CA LYS A 29 -20.53 -6.69 -11.51
C LYS A 29 -19.02 -6.84 -11.38
N GLU A 30 -18.42 -7.72 -12.17
CA GLU A 30 -16.96 -7.91 -12.24
C GLU A 30 -16.25 -6.60 -12.62
N LEU A 31 -16.70 -5.95 -13.70
CA LEU A 31 -16.14 -4.71 -14.19
C LEU A 31 -16.22 -3.58 -13.15
N THR A 32 -17.34 -3.48 -12.42
CA THR A 32 -17.48 -2.56 -11.29
C THR A 32 -16.45 -2.85 -10.18
N LEU A 33 -16.20 -4.12 -9.86
CA LEU A 33 -15.23 -4.51 -8.82
C LEU A 33 -13.78 -4.21 -9.24
N ILE A 34 -13.43 -4.48 -10.51
CA ILE A 34 -12.14 -4.12 -11.10
C ILE A 34 -11.93 -2.61 -10.96
N ASN A 35 -12.87 -1.82 -11.48
CA ASN A 35 -12.79 -0.37 -11.46
C ASN A 35 -12.75 0.20 -10.03
N ARG A 36 -13.50 -0.40 -9.09
CA ARG A 36 -13.45 0.00 -7.68
C ARG A 36 -12.06 -0.18 -7.08
N SER A 37 -11.42 -1.33 -7.29
CA SER A 37 -10.10 -1.61 -6.72
C SER A 37 -9.01 -0.69 -7.31
N LEU A 38 -9.02 -0.49 -8.63
CA LEU A 38 -8.09 0.41 -9.33
C LEU A 38 -8.30 1.87 -8.97
N PHE A 39 -9.55 2.29 -8.76
CA PHE A 39 -9.88 3.63 -8.28
C PHE A 39 -9.31 3.89 -6.89
N HIS A 40 -9.47 2.95 -5.96
CA HIS A 40 -8.90 3.09 -4.62
C HIS A 40 -7.36 3.11 -4.66
N LEU A 41 -6.73 2.31 -5.53
CA LEU A 41 -5.29 2.37 -5.77
C LEU A 41 -4.85 3.77 -6.23
N ALA A 42 -5.52 4.32 -7.24
CA ALA A 42 -5.22 5.65 -7.76
C ALA A 42 -5.36 6.74 -6.68
N ARG A 43 -6.38 6.64 -5.82
CA ARG A 43 -6.54 7.56 -4.67
C ARG A 43 -5.41 7.42 -3.65
N CYS A 44 -5.00 6.19 -3.32
CA CYS A 44 -3.88 5.96 -2.39
C CYS A 44 -2.59 6.60 -2.93
N VAL A 45 -2.25 6.32 -4.19
CA VAL A 45 -1.06 6.85 -4.84
C VAL A 45 -1.05 8.38 -4.83
N ARG A 46 -2.16 9.02 -5.22
CA ARG A 46 -2.25 10.49 -5.22
C ARG A 46 -2.07 11.09 -3.84
N ALA A 47 -2.68 10.49 -2.81
CA ALA A 47 -2.51 10.95 -1.43
C ALA A 47 -1.05 10.85 -0.98
N LEU A 48 -0.37 9.74 -1.30
CA LEU A 48 1.04 9.55 -0.97
C LEU A 48 1.96 10.49 -1.77
N ALA A 49 1.65 10.75 -3.03
CA ALA A 49 2.36 11.69 -3.88
C ALA A 49 2.33 13.11 -3.31
N THR A 50 1.15 13.57 -2.86
CA THR A 50 1.03 14.90 -2.22
C THR A 50 1.81 14.99 -0.90
N GLN A 51 1.89 13.90 -0.14
CA GLN A 51 2.69 13.84 1.09
C GLN A 51 4.20 13.83 0.82
N GLY A 52 4.64 13.25 -0.30
CA GLY A 52 6.04 13.23 -0.70
C GLY A 52 6.55 14.54 -1.29
N ALA A 53 5.66 15.32 -1.93
CA ALA A 53 5.97 16.61 -2.54
C ALA A 53 6.00 17.76 -1.51
N SER A 54 5.06 17.76 -0.57
CA SER A 54 5.09 18.64 0.59
C SER A 54 6.16 18.11 1.55
N GLY A 55 7.40 18.60 1.45
CA GLY A 55 8.55 18.19 2.26
C GLY A 55 8.45 18.51 3.76
N ALA A 56 7.27 18.36 4.36
CA ALA A 56 6.94 18.87 5.68
C ALA A 56 6.34 17.76 6.55
N GLY A 57 7.10 17.37 7.57
CA GLY A 57 6.53 16.97 8.85
C GLY A 57 5.85 18.16 9.52
N THR A 58 4.80 18.71 8.91
CA THR A 58 3.93 19.69 9.55
C THR A 58 2.58 19.05 9.76
N CYS A 59 2.41 18.53 10.98
CA CYS A 59 1.21 18.79 11.75
C CYS A 59 0.75 20.24 11.51
N GLY A 60 -0.50 20.45 11.10
CA GLY A 60 -1.01 21.81 10.93
C GLY A 60 -2.27 21.91 10.08
N GLY A 61 -3.37 21.32 10.56
CA GLY A 61 -4.69 21.48 9.95
C GLY A 61 -5.80 20.75 10.71
N GLY A 62 -5.98 21.06 12.00
CA GLY A 62 -7.22 20.78 12.72
C GLY A 62 -7.61 19.31 12.93
N GLY A 63 -6.77 18.54 13.62
CA GLY A 63 -7.11 17.19 14.08
C GLY A 63 -5.91 16.58 14.80
N ALA A 64 -6.13 15.99 15.97
CA ALA A 64 -5.11 15.43 16.85
C ALA A 64 -4.07 14.55 16.13
N PRO A 65 -2.83 14.42 16.66
CA PRO A 65 -1.79 13.54 16.10
C PRO A 65 -2.14 12.08 16.43
N GLY A 66 -3.20 11.58 15.81
CA GLY A 66 -3.63 10.19 15.83
C GLY A 66 -3.16 9.51 14.55
N VAL A 67 -2.69 8.29 14.73
CA VAL A 67 -2.19 7.24 13.81
C VAL A 67 -3.03 6.97 12.54
N ASP A 68 -4.05 7.77 12.22
CA ASP A 68 -5.19 7.33 11.42
C ASP A 68 -5.15 7.78 9.95
N GLY A 69 -4.51 8.90 9.62
CA GLY A 69 -4.58 9.48 8.26
C GLY A 69 -3.97 8.64 7.13
N GLN A 70 -2.85 7.94 7.39
CA GLN A 70 -2.22 7.05 6.39
C GLN A 70 -2.95 5.71 6.24
N SER A 71 -3.58 5.23 7.31
CA SER A 71 -4.17 3.89 7.39
C SER A 71 -5.51 3.78 6.66
N HIS A 72 -6.28 4.87 6.62
CA HIS A 72 -7.62 4.85 6.00
C HIS A 72 -7.60 4.57 4.49
N HIS A 73 -6.57 4.99 3.77
CA HIS A 73 -6.57 4.87 2.31
C HIS A 73 -6.38 3.43 1.85
N PHE A 74 -5.48 2.69 2.48
CA PHE A 74 -5.17 1.30 2.10
C PHE A 74 -6.28 0.31 2.45
N ARG A 75 -7.14 0.63 3.42
CA ARG A 75 -8.23 -0.24 3.88
C ARG A 75 -9.46 -0.27 2.97
N ASN A 76 -9.54 0.61 1.98
CA ASN A 76 -10.73 0.73 1.12
C ASN A 76 -10.84 -0.39 0.06
N SER A 77 -9.77 -1.13 -0.20
CA SER A 77 -9.79 -2.30 -1.09
C SER A 77 -8.77 -3.36 -0.65
N LYS A 78 -9.05 -4.63 -0.94
CA LYS A 78 -8.10 -5.73 -0.68
C LYS A 78 -6.77 -5.51 -1.40
N LEU A 79 -6.83 -5.01 -2.63
CA LEU A 79 -5.65 -4.71 -3.45
C LEU A 79 -4.75 -3.69 -2.75
N THR A 80 -5.31 -2.59 -2.25
CA THR A 80 -4.54 -1.54 -1.56
C THR A 80 -3.99 -2.01 -0.21
N MET A 81 -4.65 -2.95 0.46
CA MET A 81 -4.11 -3.57 1.68
C MET A 81 -2.87 -4.41 1.38
N VAL A 82 -2.92 -5.23 0.33
CA VAL A 82 -1.79 -6.06 -0.09
C VAL A 82 -0.62 -5.19 -0.56
N LEU A 83 -0.91 -4.12 -1.31
CA LEU A 83 0.12 -3.21 -1.84
C LEU A 83 0.59 -2.14 -0.84
N GLY A 84 0.02 -2.08 0.37
CA GLY A 84 0.38 -1.04 1.35
C GLY A 84 1.87 -1.00 1.67
N HIS A 85 2.49 -2.17 1.85
CA HIS A 85 3.93 -2.27 2.07
C HIS A 85 4.76 -1.84 0.86
N ALA A 86 4.28 -2.11 -0.37
CA ALA A 86 4.95 -1.67 -1.60
C ALA A 86 4.88 -0.15 -1.78
N LEU A 87 3.75 0.48 -1.41
CA LEU A 87 3.54 1.91 -1.70
C LEU A 87 4.05 2.85 -0.61
N ALA A 88 4.07 2.42 0.65
CA ALA A 88 4.47 3.27 1.79
C ALA A 88 5.45 2.60 2.75
N GLY A 89 5.78 1.33 2.56
CA GLY A 89 6.63 0.55 3.46
C GLY A 89 8.09 0.47 3.04
N ASN A 90 8.75 -0.58 3.54
CA ASN A 90 10.14 -0.90 3.23
C ASN A 90 10.22 -1.67 1.90
N SER A 91 9.98 -0.98 0.79
CA SER A 91 10.02 -1.59 -0.53
C SER A 91 10.59 -0.63 -1.58
N ARG A 92 11.29 -1.20 -2.57
CA ARG A 92 11.62 -0.50 -3.80
C ARG A 92 10.54 -0.84 -4.82
N THR A 93 9.72 0.14 -5.15
CA THR A 93 8.55 -0.07 -6.01
C THR A 93 8.74 0.63 -7.34
N ALA A 94 8.47 -0.11 -8.41
CA ALA A 94 8.40 0.40 -9.77
C ALA A 94 7.03 0.04 -10.35
N VAL A 95 6.50 0.92 -11.20
CA VAL A 95 5.24 0.70 -11.92
C VAL A 95 5.50 0.84 -13.41
N VAL A 96 5.02 -0.13 -14.17
CA VAL A 96 5.09 -0.14 -15.63
C VAL A 96 3.71 0.20 -16.18
N GLY A 97 3.59 1.39 -16.79
CA GLY A 97 2.36 1.81 -17.45
C GLY A 97 2.30 1.27 -18.88
N THR A 98 1.37 0.37 -19.16
CA THR A 98 1.10 -0.12 -20.52
C THR A 98 0.11 0.81 -21.20
N VAL A 99 0.48 1.32 -22.38
CA VAL A 99 -0.32 2.29 -23.14
C VAL A 99 -0.46 1.85 -24.59
N SER A 100 -1.53 2.31 -25.25
CA SER A 100 -1.80 1.98 -26.65
C SER A 100 -1.65 3.23 -27.53
N PRO A 101 -0.98 3.14 -28.69
CA PRO A 101 -0.88 4.25 -29.64
C PRO A 101 -2.19 4.52 -30.41
N ALA A 102 -3.22 3.66 -30.25
CA ALA A 102 -4.46 3.80 -30.98
C ALA A 102 -5.24 5.05 -30.55
N ARG A 103 -5.80 5.79 -31.52
CA ARG A 103 -6.60 7.01 -31.27
C ARG A 103 -7.78 6.76 -30.32
N GLY A 104 -8.42 5.60 -30.40
CA GLY A 104 -9.53 5.23 -29.51
C GLY A 104 -9.12 5.01 -28.06
N ALA A 105 -7.84 4.79 -27.79
CA ALA A 105 -7.28 4.57 -26.45
C ALA A 105 -6.58 5.81 -25.88
N TYR A 106 -6.72 6.98 -26.52
CA TYR A 106 -6.03 8.21 -26.14
C TYR A 106 -6.31 8.61 -24.68
N GLU A 107 -7.59 8.66 -24.29
CA GLU A 107 -8.01 9.06 -22.94
C GLU A 107 -7.49 8.09 -21.87
N ASP A 108 -7.60 6.78 -22.11
CA ASP A 108 -7.14 5.76 -21.16
C ASP A 108 -5.61 5.75 -21.06
N SER A 109 -4.90 5.93 -22.18
CA SER A 109 -3.44 6.03 -22.21
C SER A 109 -2.96 7.29 -21.47
N LEU A 110 -3.62 8.43 -21.65
CA LEU A 110 -3.33 9.66 -20.91
C LEU A 110 -3.56 9.46 -19.41
N ALA A 111 -4.66 8.82 -19.01
CA ALA A 111 -4.94 8.50 -17.61
C ALA A 111 -3.87 7.61 -16.99
N THR A 112 -3.39 6.59 -17.72
CA THR A 112 -2.27 5.73 -17.29
C THR A 112 -0.98 6.52 -17.11
N LEU A 113 -0.65 7.42 -18.05
CA LEU A 113 0.55 8.27 -17.93
C LEU A 113 0.48 9.21 -16.72
N ARG A 114 -0.67 9.85 -16.47
CA ARG A 114 -0.88 10.70 -15.29
C ARG A 114 -0.82 9.93 -13.98
N PHE A 115 -1.31 8.69 -13.99
CA PHE A 115 -1.15 7.80 -12.85
C PHE A 115 0.33 7.49 -12.60
N CYS A 116 1.10 7.13 -13.63
CA CYS A 116 2.54 6.88 -13.52
C CYS A 116 3.32 8.11 -13.02
N GLU A 117 2.94 9.31 -13.48
CA GLU A 117 3.48 10.58 -12.98
C GLU A 117 3.25 10.75 -11.48
N SER A 118 2.05 10.43 -11.00
CA SER A 118 1.73 10.46 -9.56
C SER A 118 2.56 9.42 -8.78
N VAL A 119 2.70 8.21 -9.31
CA VAL A 119 3.52 7.14 -8.68
C VAL A 119 4.97 7.60 -8.49
N LYS A 120 5.56 8.29 -9.47
CA LYS A 120 6.95 8.80 -9.38
C LYS A 120 7.18 9.73 -8.18
N GLN A 121 6.14 10.41 -7.70
CA GLN A 121 6.23 11.32 -6.56
C GLN A 121 6.07 10.60 -5.21
N VAL A 122 5.66 9.34 -5.21
CA VAL A 122 5.53 8.53 -3.99
C VAL A 122 6.92 8.19 -3.47
N ARG A 123 7.19 8.54 -2.21
CA ARG A 123 8.47 8.26 -1.54
C ARG A 123 8.34 7.04 -0.64
N THR A 124 8.99 5.94 -1.01
CA THR A 124 9.15 4.76 -0.14
C THR A 124 10.39 4.89 0.74
N ARG A 125 10.49 4.08 1.80
CA ARG A 125 11.63 4.09 2.74
C ARG A 125 12.34 2.74 2.74
N PRO A 126 13.05 2.37 1.65
CA PRO A 126 13.76 1.11 1.59
C PRO A 126 14.97 1.12 2.54
N ALA A 127 14.95 0.26 3.54
CA ALA A 127 16.04 0.00 4.46
C ALA A 127 16.55 -1.43 4.26
N LEU A 128 17.87 -1.61 4.27
CA LEU A 128 18.45 -2.95 4.27
C LEU A 128 17.95 -3.69 5.50
N ALA A 129 17.46 -4.91 5.29
CA ALA A 129 17.16 -5.85 6.37
C ALA A 129 18.48 -6.35 6.97
N ALA A 130 19.22 -5.46 7.63
CA ALA A 130 20.37 -5.82 8.44
C ALA A 130 19.85 -6.49 9.70
N THR A 131 20.25 -7.75 9.93
CA THR A 131 20.41 -8.53 11.19
C THR A 131 19.57 -8.16 12.42
N ARG A 132 18.39 -7.55 12.27
CA ARG A 132 17.53 -7.12 13.39
C ARG A 132 16.58 -8.22 13.84
N ARG A 133 16.51 -9.33 13.09
CA ARG A 133 15.62 -10.45 13.43
C ARG A 133 16.10 -11.18 14.66
N GLU A 134 17.38 -11.49 14.75
CA GLU A 134 17.95 -12.17 15.92
C GLU A 134 17.78 -11.31 17.16
N ASP A 135 18.15 -10.03 17.09
CA ASP A 135 17.97 -9.06 18.19
C ASP A 135 16.50 -8.93 18.64
N VAL A 136 15.56 -8.80 17.68
CA VAL A 136 14.13 -8.72 18.00
C VAL A 136 13.58 -10.03 18.55
N VAL A 137 14.06 -11.19 18.06
CA VAL A 137 13.68 -12.50 18.61
C VAL A 137 14.18 -12.64 20.04
N GLN A 138 15.41 -12.21 20.31
CA GLN A 138 16.01 -12.21 21.64
C GLN A 138 15.21 -11.31 22.59
N GLU A 139 14.92 -10.08 22.18
CA GLU A 139 14.15 -9.09 22.96
C GLU A 139 12.73 -9.60 23.24
N LEU A 140 12.05 -10.18 22.24
CA LEU A 140 10.72 -10.78 22.42
C LEU A 140 10.75 -12.00 23.36
N GLN A 141 11.79 -12.83 23.28
CA GLN A 141 11.96 -13.97 24.18
C GLN A 141 12.20 -13.52 25.63
N ASP A 142 12.97 -12.46 25.83
CA ASP A 142 13.23 -11.87 27.14
C ASP A 142 11.96 -11.23 27.72
N GLU A 143 11.16 -10.54 26.90
CA GLU A 143 9.90 -9.95 27.36
C GLU A 143 8.85 -11.03 27.67
N VAL A 144 8.78 -12.11 26.87
CA VAL A 144 7.96 -13.28 27.21
C VAL A 144 8.38 -13.87 28.55
N ARG A 145 9.69 -14.00 28.81
CA ARG A 145 10.21 -14.54 30.07
C ARG A 145 9.83 -13.63 31.24
N ARG A 146 9.95 -12.30 31.08
CA ARG A 146 9.57 -11.32 32.09
C ARG A 146 8.07 -11.39 32.42
N LEU A 147 7.22 -11.34 31.40
CA LEU A 147 5.76 -11.39 31.58
C LEU A 147 5.30 -12.71 32.19
N SER A 148 5.98 -13.82 31.87
CA SER A 148 5.71 -15.13 32.49
C SER A 148 5.99 -15.12 33.99
N VAL A 149 7.06 -14.45 34.43
CA VAL A 149 7.40 -14.30 35.86
C VAL A 149 6.41 -13.38 36.58
N GLU A 150 6.00 -12.27 35.96
CA GLU A 150 4.97 -11.39 36.51
C GLU A 150 3.62 -12.11 36.66
N LEU A 151 3.19 -12.87 35.65
CA LEU A 151 1.98 -13.69 35.72
C LEU A 151 2.09 -14.80 36.76
N PHE A 152 3.25 -15.44 36.90
CA PHE A 152 3.47 -16.44 37.95
C PHE A 152 3.34 -15.80 39.34
N ARG A 153 3.98 -14.64 39.57
CA ARG A 153 3.84 -13.90 40.83
C ARG A 153 2.40 -13.46 41.11
N ALA A 154 1.66 -13.01 40.09
CA ALA A 154 0.25 -12.64 40.23
C ALA A 154 -0.65 -13.86 40.51
N ARG A 155 -0.33 -15.04 39.96
CA ARG A 155 -1.05 -16.30 40.23
C ARG A 155 -0.68 -16.94 41.57
N SER A 156 0.55 -16.78 42.04
CA SER A 156 1.04 -17.26 43.33
C SER A 156 0.74 -16.30 44.49
N GLY A 157 0.23 -15.10 44.19
CA GLY A 157 -0.29 -14.13 45.15
C GLY A 157 -1.75 -14.36 45.53
N HIS A 158 -2.21 -15.62 45.48
CA HIS A 158 -3.35 -16.14 46.24
C HIS A 158 -2.84 -17.25 47.16
#